data_AF-A0A2S7STM9-F1
#
_entry.id   AF-A0A2S7STM9-F1
#
_cell.length_a   1.000
_cell.length_b   1.000
_cell.length_c   1.000
_cell.angle_alpha   90.00
_cell.angle_beta   90.00
_cell.angle_gamma   90.00
#
_symmetry.space_group_name_H-M   'P 1'
#
loop_
_entity.id
_entity.type
_entity.pdbx_description
1 polymer ?
#
loop_
_entity_poly.entity_id
_entity_poly.type
_entity_poly.pdbx_seq_one_letter_code
_entity_poly.pdbx_strand_id
1 'polypeptide(L)'
;MKYINRVIITKFRSFGTNETIDCSDLNIFSGGNDSGKSNILKALNLFFNSETDFNVKYNSERDFNKWYRDNNERGERNISIKLFFSKGNFYDKGGINDGFIAERVFYTNGGSDFNFSDLLGKEISTTGIKRANAIVSEKIQYIYIPAIRDLNFREAVQRKIQSVADSSDGRGKNSSLKDALNAVSIGIKDELKELNQYVLDVMGIEVEPTVNFTTLLESLSFDTSEKIKITKRKSKNLETQSVALNSRGDGIQMHFFLSCYGTLLKRIRSTCTYGVIKNRKSHLN
;
A
#
# COMPACT_ATOMS: atom_id res chain seq x y z
N MET A 1 -0.02 -10.09 -16.42
CA MET A 1 -0.79 -11.28 -16.04
C MET A 1 -1.92 -10.78 -15.17
N LYS A 2 -3.15 -10.91 -15.66
CA LYS A 2 -4.36 -10.50 -14.96
C LYS A 2 -4.57 -11.47 -13.79
N TYR A 3 -4.69 -10.99 -12.57
CA TYR A 3 -4.93 -11.85 -11.39
C TYR A 3 -6.38 -11.77 -10.92
N ILE A 4 -6.95 -10.56 -10.93
CA ILE A 4 -8.31 -10.29 -10.48
C ILE A 4 -9.15 -9.98 -11.71
N ASN A 5 -10.19 -10.77 -11.93
CA ASN A 5 -11.13 -10.61 -13.04
C ASN A 5 -12.33 -9.77 -12.66
N ARG A 6 -12.79 -9.87 -11.41
CA ARG A 6 -14.01 -9.23 -10.94
C ARG A 6 -13.96 -8.99 -9.44
N VAL A 7 -14.59 -7.90 -9.02
CA VAL A 7 -14.80 -7.53 -7.63
C VAL A 7 -16.31 -7.42 -7.42
N ILE A 8 -16.82 -7.99 -6.33
CA ILE A 8 -18.19 -7.74 -5.87
C ILE A 8 -18.12 -7.15 -4.47
N ILE A 9 -18.78 -6.01 -4.27
CA ILE A 9 -18.83 -5.30 -2.98
C ILE A 9 -20.28 -5.25 -2.52
N THR A 10 -20.56 -5.66 -1.29
CA THR A 10 -21.91 -5.73 -0.75
C THR A 10 -21.97 -5.05 0.61
N LYS A 11 -23.01 -4.22 0.82
CA LYS A 11 -23.30 -3.51 2.09
C LYS A 11 -22.18 -2.61 2.62
N PHE A 12 -21.24 -2.17 1.77
CA PHE A 12 -20.13 -1.27 2.15
C PHE A 12 -20.42 0.18 1.76
N ARG A 13 -20.52 1.07 2.75
CA ARG A 13 -20.66 2.52 2.60
C ARG A 13 -21.75 2.96 1.61
N SER A 14 -21.38 3.35 0.40
CA SER A 14 -22.33 3.77 -0.64
C SER A 14 -22.97 2.60 -1.39
N PHE A 15 -22.41 1.39 -1.27
CA PHE A 15 -22.89 0.18 -1.95
C PHE A 15 -23.83 -0.59 -1.05
N GLY A 16 -25.13 -0.62 -1.39
CA GLY A 16 -26.16 -1.28 -0.58
C GLY A 16 -26.30 -2.75 -0.94
N THR A 17 -26.44 -3.03 -2.23
CA THR A 17 -26.53 -4.38 -2.81
C THR A 17 -25.18 -4.81 -3.36
N ASN A 18 -25.17 -5.86 -4.19
CA ASN A 18 -23.97 -6.33 -4.89
C ASN A 18 -23.57 -5.34 -5.99
N GLU A 19 -22.53 -4.55 -5.74
CA GLU A 19 -21.86 -3.77 -6.78
C GLU A 19 -20.83 -4.66 -7.47
N THR A 20 -20.98 -4.89 -8.78
CA THR A 20 -20.08 -5.76 -9.55
C THR A 20 -19.18 -4.94 -10.46
N ILE A 21 -17.88 -5.15 -10.34
CA ILE A 21 -16.85 -4.42 -11.10
C ILE A 21 -15.99 -5.45 -11.83
N ASP A 22 -16.10 -5.48 -13.15
CA ASP A 22 -15.19 -6.26 -13.98
C ASP A 22 -13.83 -5.53 -14.09
N CYS A 23 -12.76 -6.28 -13.87
CA CYS A 23 -11.40 -5.76 -13.84
C CYS A 23 -10.68 -6.09 -15.15
N SER A 24 -9.76 -5.21 -15.54
CA SER A 24 -8.76 -5.38 -16.59
C SER A 24 -7.35 -5.16 -16.00
N ASP A 25 -6.32 -5.15 -16.83
CA ASP A 25 -4.94 -4.88 -16.37
C ASP A 25 -4.77 -3.44 -15.84
N LEU A 26 -5.57 -2.48 -16.33
CA LEU A 26 -5.61 -1.11 -15.86
C LEU A 26 -7.06 -0.65 -15.68
N ASN A 27 -7.47 -0.45 -14.43
CA ASN A 27 -8.82 -0.01 -14.09
C ASN A 27 -8.82 1.47 -13.75
N ILE A 28 -9.53 2.28 -14.53
CA ILE A 28 -9.67 3.73 -14.33
C ILE A 28 -11.12 4.02 -13.92
N PHE A 29 -11.30 4.48 -12.69
CA PHE A 29 -12.60 4.91 -12.18
C PHE A 29 -12.72 6.44 -12.29
N SER A 30 -13.68 6.93 -13.07
CA SER A 30 -13.96 8.36 -13.27
C SER A 30 -15.45 8.66 -13.06
N GLY A 31 -15.79 9.87 -12.60
CA GLY A 31 -17.15 10.28 -12.27
C GLY A 31 -17.19 11.46 -11.30
N GLY A 32 -18.38 12.00 -11.02
CA GLY A 32 -18.57 13.17 -10.14
C GLY A 32 -18.17 12.95 -8.67
N ASN A 33 -18.08 14.01 -7.88
CA ASN A 33 -17.79 13.88 -6.44
C ASN A 33 -18.85 13.00 -5.75
N ASP A 34 -18.45 12.27 -4.72
CA ASP A 34 -19.29 11.37 -3.93
C ASP A 34 -20.00 10.22 -4.68
N SER A 35 -19.63 9.98 -5.94
CA SER A 35 -20.17 8.88 -6.75
C SER A 35 -19.68 7.48 -6.32
N GLY A 36 -19.08 7.31 -5.13
CA GLY A 36 -18.64 6.01 -4.61
C GLY A 36 -17.29 5.48 -5.12
N LYS A 37 -16.61 6.15 -6.07
CA LYS A 37 -15.32 5.69 -6.64
C LYS A 37 -14.25 5.40 -5.59
N SER A 38 -14.09 6.30 -4.63
CA SER A 38 -13.13 6.13 -3.53
C SER A 38 -13.50 4.93 -2.65
N ASN A 39 -14.79 4.62 -2.50
CA ASN A 39 -15.24 3.47 -1.72
C ASN A 39 -14.85 2.13 -2.37
N ILE A 40 -14.67 2.07 -3.69
CA ILE A 40 -14.13 0.89 -4.38
C ILE A 40 -12.71 0.59 -3.86
N LEU A 41 -11.83 1.58 -3.90
CA LEU A 41 -10.43 1.41 -3.46
C LEU A 41 -10.31 1.16 -1.96
N LYS A 42 -11.23 1.73 -1.17
CA LYS A 42 -11.32 1.50 0.28
C LYS A 42 -11.86 0.12 0.62
N ALA A 43 -12.79 -0.42 -0.16
CA ALA A 43 -13.24 -1.80 -0.04
C ALA A 43 -12.08 -2.77 -0.34
N LEU A 44 -11.32 -2.53 -1.42
CA LEU A 44 -10.12 -3.31 -1.69
C LEU A 44 -9.07 -3.19 -0.58
N ASN A 45 -8.88 -1.98 -0.02
CA ASN A 45 -8.00 -1.81 1.14
C ASN A 45 -8.48 -2.61 2.34
N LEU A 46 -9.79 -2.64 2.58
CA LEU A 46 -10.39 -3.42 3.65
C LEU A 46 -10.17 -4.92 3.42
N PHE A 47 -10.36 -5.40 2.19
CA PHE A 47 -10.16 -6.79 1.83
C PHE A 47 -8.71 -7.26 2.07
N PHE A 48 -7.71 -6.51 1.60
CA PHE A 48 -6.31 -6.93 1.68
C PHE A 48 -5.62 -6.55 3.00
N ASN A 49 -5.89 -5.35 3.52
CA ASN A 49 -5.14 -4.76 4.63
C ASN A 49 -5.97 -4.66 5.93
N SER A 50 -7.26 -5.01 5.91
CA SER A 50 -8.18 -4.85 7.06
C SER A 50 -8.39 -3.39 7.50
N GLU A 51 -8.14 -2.45 6.59
CA GLU A 51 -8.23 -1.01 6.82
C GLU A 51 -9.14 -0.36 5.77
N THR A 52 -9.96 0.60 6.18
CA THR A 52 -10.88 1.29 5.26
C THR A 52 -10.33 2.61 4.73
N ASP A 53 -9.23 3.09 5.29
CA ASP A 53 -8.44 4.22 4.81
C ASP A 53 -7.01 4.07 5.35
N PHE A 54 -6.10 4.98 4.99
CA PHE A 54 -4.73 4.94 5.50
C PHE A 54 -4.69 4.99 7.04
N ASN A 55 -4.21 3.90 7.68
CA ASN A 55 -4.18 3.73 9.14
C ASN A 55 -5.55 3.82 9.83
N VAL A 56 -6.64 3.61 9.09
CA VAL A 56 -8.00 3.64 9.64
C VAL A 56 -8.58 2.23 9.63
N LYS A 57 -8.69 1.64 10.82
CA LYS A 57 -9.32 0.32 11.00
C LYS A 57 -10.79 0.32 10.59
N TYR A 58 -11.28 -0.86 10.27
CA TYR A 58 -12.70 -1.12 10.05
C TYR A 58 -13.53 -0.75 11.27
N ASN A 59 -14.66 -0.07 11.01
CA ASN A 59 -15.67 0.22 12.00
C ASN A 59 -17.05 -0.08 11.39
N SER A 60 -17.78 -1.03 11.98
CA SER A 60 -19.07 -1.50 11.45
C SER A 60 -20.12 -0.39 11.37
N GLU A 61 -20.19 0.52 12.34
CA GLU A 61 -21.17 1.63 12.35
C GLU A 61 -20.93 2.67 11.24
N ARG A 62 -19.66 2.94 10.95
CA ARG A 62 -19.27 3.91 9.93
C ARG A 62 -19.25 3.31 8.53
N ASP A 63 -18.75 2.09 8.40
CA ASP A 63 -18.40 1.50 7.11
C ASP A 63 -19.53 0.65 6.52
N PHE A 64 -20.50 0.22 7.34
CA PHE A 64 -21.74 -0.40 6.84
C PHE A 64 -22.61 0.61 6.09
N ASN A 65 -23.29 0.15 5.04
CA ASN A 65 -24.22 0.98 4.28
C ASN A 65 -25.45 1.35 5.13
N LYS A 66 -25.59 2.63 5.47
CA LYS A 66 -26.68 3.15 6.31
C LYS A 66 -28.06 3.14 5.64
N TRP A 67 -28.10 3.05 4.32
CA TRP A 67 -29.33 3.01 3.53
C TRP A 67 -29.77 1.59 3.17
N TYR A 68 -28.99 0.57 3.53
CA TYR A 68 -29.40 -0.82 3.36
C TYR A 68 -30.59 -1.09 4.27
N ARG A 69 -31.75 -1.29 3.64
CA ARG A 69 -32.97 -1.75 4.30
C ARG A 69 -33.12 -3.22 3.96
N ASP A 70 -33.03 -4.06 4.98
CA ASP A 70 -33.44 -5.44 4.82
C ASP A 70 -34.97 -5.48 4.89
N ASN A 71 -35.61 -6.10 3.90
CA ASN A 71 -37.05 -6.33 3.95
C ASN A 71 -37.40 -7.43 4.97
N ASN A 72 -36.40 -8.17 5.48
CA ASN A 72 -36.52 -9.13 6.57
C ASN A 72 -35.80 -8.59 7.81
N GLU A 73 -36.49 -8.48 8.95
CA GLU A 73 -36.04 -7.87 10.22
C GLU A 73 -34.77 -8.48 10.87
N ARG A 74 -34.16 -9.49 10.24
CA ARG A 74 -33.00 -10.25 10.74
C ARG A 74 -31.79 -10.25 9.80
N GLY A 75 -31.71 -9.28 8.90
CA GLY A 75 -30.55 -9.10 8.03
C GLY A 75 -29.26 -8.93 8.82
N GLU A 76 -28.35 -9.90 8.75
CA GLU A 76 -27.02 -9.74 9.32
C GLU A 76 -26.32 -8.52 8.69
N ARG A 77 -25.86 -7.60 9.56
CA ARG A 77 -25.16 -6.36 9.18
C ARG A 77 -23.69 -6.62 8.86
N ASN A 78 -23.46 -7.61 7.99
CA ASN A 78 -22.14 -8.01 7.55
C ASN A 78 -21.82 -7.37 6.21
N ILE A 79 -20.57 -6.95 6.06
CA ILE A 79 -20.04 -6.45 4.79
C ILE A 79 -19.32 -7.61 4.13
N SER A 80 -19.57 -7.84 2.83
CA SER A 80 -18.82 -8.85 2.09
C SER A 80 -18.17 -8.25 0.85
N ILE A 81 -16.95 -8.72 0.61
CA ILE A 81 -16.14 -8.33 -0.54
C ILE A 81 -15.63 -9.60 -1.20
N LYS A 82 -16.02 -9.84 -2.45
CA LYS A 82 -15.63 -11.02 -3.24
C LYS A 82 -14.67 -10.62 -4.34
N LEU A 83 -13.57 -11.34 -4.47
CA LEU A 83 -12.62 -11.23 -5.56
C LEU A 83 -12.60 -12.52 -6.37
N PHE A 84 -12.72 -12.39 -7.69
CA PHE A 84 -12.64 -13.50 -8.63
C PHE A 84 -11.22 -13.54 -9.20
N PHE A 85 -10.49 -14.59 -8.88
CA PHE A 85 -9.16 -14.82 -9.37
C PHE A 85 -9.18 -15.66 -10.66
N SER A 86 -8.42 -15.23 -11.65
CA SER A 86 -8.29 -15.96 -12.91
C SER A 86 -7.41 -17.20 -12.78
N LYS A 87 -7.52 -18.09 -13.77
CA LYS A 87 -6.62 -19.24 -13.95
C LYS A 87 -5.15 -18.84 -13.79
N GLY A 88 -4.41 -19.63 -13.01
CA GLY A 88 -3.01 -19.38 -12.71
C GLY A 88 -2.27 -20.68 -12.35
N ASN A 89 -0.93 -20.61 -12.32
CA ASN A 89 -0.10 -21.75 -11.94
C ASN A 89 0.08 -21.74 -10.42
N PHE A 90 -0.95 -22.16 -9.70
CA PHE A 90 -1.03 -22.18 -8.24
C PHE A 90 -0.57 -23.53 -7.63
N TYR A 91 0.10 -24.36 -8.44
CA TYR A 91 0.61 -25.68 -8.05
C TYR A 91 -0.46 -26.62 -7.49
N ASP A 92 -1.71 -26.50 -7.97
CA ASP A 92 -2.81 -27.41 -7.64
C ASP A 92 -3.46 -27.96 -8.91
N LYS A 93 -2.99 -29.13 -9.36
CA LYS A 93 -3.52 -29.80 -10.57
C LYS A 93 -4.96 -30.27 -10.32
N GLY A 94 -5.94 -29.42 -10.66
CA GLY A 94 -7.37 -29.77 -10.70
C GLY A 94 -8.29 -29.02 -9.72
N GLY A 95 -7.77 -28.09 -8.92
CA GLY A 95 -8.57 -27.27 -8.01
C GLY A 95 -8.47 -25.78 -8.36
N ILE A 96 -7.71 -25.05 -7.54
CA ILE A 96 -7.62 -23.58 -7.64
C ILE A 96 -6.92 -23.07 -8.92
N ASN A 97 -6.22 -23.96 -9.64
CA ASN A 97 -5.49 -23.58 -10.86
C ASN A 97 -6.42 -22.99 -11.91
N ASP A 98 -7.68 -23.45 -12.03
CA ASP A 98 -8.64 -22.94 -13.01
C ASP A 98 -9.26 -21.59 -12.62
N GLY A 99 -8.95 -21.10 -11.41
CA GLY A 99 -9.48 -19.87 -10.83
C GLY A 99 -10.27 -20.17 -9.56
N PHE A 100 -10.42 -19.16 -8.70
CA PHE A 100 -11.12 -19.29 -7.44
C PHE A 100 -11.75 -17.96 -7.02
N ILE A 101 -12.73 -18.02 -6.14
CA ILE A 101 -13.36 -16.86 -5.52
C ILE A 101 -12.84 -16.76 -4.09
N ALA A 102 -12.33 -15.59 -3.71
CA ALA A 102 -12.02 -15.25 -2.33
C ALA A 102 -13.03 -14.23 -1.84
N GLU A 103 -13.84 -14.62 -0.85
CA GLU A 103 -14.76 -13.75 -0.16
C GLU A 103 -14.20 -13.43 1.22
N ARG A 104 -14.20 -12.14 1.58
CA ARG A 104 -13.94 -11.71 2.95
C ARG A 104 -15.19 -11.08 3.53
N VAL A 105 -15.66 -11.65 4.64
CA VAL A 105 -16.84 -11.18 5.38
C VAL A 105 -16.38 -10.44 6.63
N PHE A 106 -16.94 -9.27 6.88
CA PHE A 106 -16.69 -8.45 8.06
C PHE A 106 -17.96 -8.34 8.88
N TYR A 107 -17.85 -8.71 10.16
CA TYR A 107 -18.97 -8.77 11.08
C TYR A 107 -19.10 -7.50 11.91
N THR A 108 -20.21 -7.36 12.62
CA THR A 108 -20.48 -6.22 13.51
C THR A 108 -19.54 -6.15 14.71
N ASN A 109 -19.07 -7.31 15.20
CA ASN A 109 -18.11 -7.43 16.31
C ASN A 109 -16.68 -7.02 15.92
N GLY A 110 -16.44 -6.61 14.67
CA GLY A 110 -15.12 -6.23 14.15
C GLY A 110 -14.28 -7.42 13.66
N GLY A 111 -14.76 -8.65 13.82
CA GLY A 111 -14.13 -9.85 13.27
C GLY A 111 -14.26 -9.91 11.75
N SER A 112 -13.41 -10.73 11.13
CA SER A 112 -13.48 -11.01 9.70
C SER A 112 -13.04 -12.43 9.37
N ASP A 113 -13.75 -13.08 8.44
CA ASP A 113 -13.42 -14.41 7.96
C ASP A 113 -13.15 -14.40 6.45
N PHE A 114 -12.27 -15.30 6.01
CA PHE A 114 -12.03 -15.59 4.61
C PHE A 114 -12.71 -16.90 4.20
N ASN A 115 -13.57 -16.81 3.19
CA ASN A 115 -14.23 -17.94 2.56
C ASN A 115 -13.69 -18.09 1.14
N PHE A 116 -13.36 -19.32 0.75
CA PHE A 116 -12.83 -19.62 -0.58
C PHE A 116 -13.71 -20.65 -1.27
N SER A 117 -14.02 -20.40 -2.54
CA SER A 117 -14.82 -21.29 -3.38
C SER A 117 -14.26 -21.37 -4.79
N ASP A 118 -14.70 -22.36 -5.56
CA ASP A 118 -14.41 -22.44 -6.99
C ASP A 118 -15.18 -21.35 -7.77
N LEU A 119 -14.95 -21.26 -9.08
CA LEU A 119 -15.66 -20.29 -9.93
C LEU A 119 -17.17 -20.57 -10.06
N LEU A 120 -17.64 -21.76 -9.69
CA LEU A 120 -19.05 -22.16 -9.65
C LEU A 120 -19.68 -21.94 -8.26
N GLY A 121 -18.92 -21.45 -7.29
CA GLY A 121 -19.36 -21.20 -5.92
C GLY A 121 -19.38 -22.44 -5.02
N LYS A 122 -18.74 -23.54 -5.41
CA LYS A 122 -18.60 -24.74 -4.57
C LYS A 122 -17.41 -24.63 -3.63
N GLU A 123 -17.54 -25.20 -2.44
CA GLU A 123 -16.42 -25.28 -1.49
C GLU A 123 -15.24 -26.06 -2.09
N ILE A 124 -14.05 -25.48 -1.94
CA ILE A 124 -12.80 -26.12 -2.36
C ILE A 124 -12.22 -26.94 -1.20
N SER A 125 -11.36 -27.92 -1.54
CA SER A 125 -10.70 -28.76 -0.53
C SER A 125 -9.91 -27.93 0.48
N THR A 126 -9.71 -28.45 1.69
CA THR A 126 -8.93 -27.78 2.76
C THR A 126 -7.51 -27.41 2.33
N THR A 127 -6.88 -28.22 1.47
CA THR A 127 -5.58 -27.91 0.85
C THR A 127 -5.69 -26.75 -0.15
N GLY A 128 -6.76 -26.71 -0.94
CA GLY A 128 -7.08 -25.61 -1.85
C GLY A 128 -7.27 -24.29 -1.11
N ILE A 129 -8.00 -24.29 0.02
CA ILE A 129 -8.21 -23.13 0.90
C ILE A 129 -6.87 -22.57 1.38
N LYS A 130 -6.00 -23.43 1.94
CA LYS A 130 -4.68 -22.99 2.44
C LYS A 130 -3.83 -22.33 1.35
N ARG A 131 -3.83 -22.90 0.14
CA ARG A 131 -3.08 -22.35 -1.00
C ARG A 131 -3.69 -21.05 -1.51
N ALA A 132 -5.01 -20.99 -1.65
CA ALA A 132 -5.74 -19.78 -2.06
C ALA A 132 -5.48 -18.63 -1.08
N ASN A 133 -5.55 -18.92 0.22
CA ASN A 133 -5.22 -17.95 1.26
C ASN A 133 -3.78 -17.45 1.13
N ALA A 134 -2.80 -18.35 1.01
CA ALA A 134 -1.40 -17.96 0.82
C ALA A 134 -1.18 -17.09 -0.44
N ILE A 135 -1.91 -17.33 -1.52
CA ILE A 135 -1.84 -16.47 -2.72
C ILE A 135 -2.36 -15.07 -2.40
N VAL A 136 -3.53 -14.97 -1.76
CA VAL A 136 -4.17 -13.69 -1.46
C VAL A 136 -3.36 -12.89 -0.43
N SER A 137 -2.85 -13.54 0.63
CA SER A 137 -2.17 -12.87 1.73
C SER A 137 -0.66 -12.67 1.52
N GLU A 138 0.03 -13.62 0.87
CA GLU A 138 1.50 -13.57 0.74
C GLU A 138 1.97 -13.10 -0.64
N LYS A 139 1.24 -13.44 -1.71
CA LYS A 139 1.68 -13.11 -3.08
C LYS A 139 1.17 -11.77 -3.59
N ILE A 140 0.03 -11.31 -3.08
CA ILE A 140 -0.61 -10.07 -3.53
C ILE A 140 -0.45 -9.02 -2.45
N GLN A 141 0.23 -7.94 -2.80
CA GLN A 141 0.32 -6.77 -1.94
C GLN A 141 -0.46 -5.62 -2.54
N TYR A 142 -1.51 -5.20 -1.82
CA TYR A 142 -2.31 -4.05 -2.18
C TYR A 142 -1.84 -2.79 -1.46
N ILE A 143 -1.49 -1.76 -2.23
CA ILE A 143 -1.10 -0.46 -1.70
C ILE A 143 -2.21 0.53 -2.01
N TYR A 144 -2.92 0.93 -0.96
CA TYR A 144 -3.86 2.03 -1.02
C TYR A 144 -3.12 3.36 -0.97
N ILE A 145 -3.42 4.23 -1.94
CA ILE A 145 -2.87 5.59 -2.00
C ILE A 145 -4.01 6.58 -1.71
N PRO A 146 -3.98 7.26 -0.54
CA PRO A 146 -4.98 8.25 -0.19
C PRO A 146 -4.94 9.46 -1.13
N ALA A 147 -6.04 10.22 -1.14
CA ALA A 147 -6.15 11.44 -1.94
C ALA A 147 -5.21 12.54 -1.44
N ILE A 148 -5.00 12.63 -0.12
CA ILE A 148 -4.02 13.50 0.53
C ILE A 148 -2.78 12.65 0.79
N ARG A 149 -1.61 13.13 0.34
CA ARG A 149 -0.34 12.40 0.44
C ARG A 149 0.61 13.23 1.27
N ASP A 150 0.32 13.24 2.57
CA ASP A 150 1.06 14.00 3.56
C ASP A 150 2.41 13.34 3.92
N LEU A 151 3.16 14.01 4.79
CA LEU A 151 4.43 13.49 5.31
C LEU A 151 4.25 12.11 5.97
N ASN A 152 3.16 11.92 6.73
CA ASN A 152 2.87 10.65 7.39
C ASN A 152 2.70 9.49 6.41
N PHE A 153 2.02 9.72 5.28
CA PHE A 153 1.92 8.71 4.23
C PHE A 153 3.27 8.36 3.62
N ARG A 154 4.14 9.36 3.41
CA ARG A 154 5.50 9.14 2.89
C ARG A 154 6.34 8.31 3.86
N GLU A 155 6.34 8.66 5.14
CA GLU A 155 7.02 7.89 6.18
C GLU A 155 6.54 6.44 6.21
N ALA A 156 5.22 6.21 6.09
CA ALA A 156 4.69 4.84 6.06
C ALA A 156 5.14 4.05 4.82
N VAL A 157 5.26 4.69 3.66
CA VAL A 157 5.84 4.06 2.46
C VAL A 157 7.32 3.76 2.66
N GLN A 158 8.08 4.67 3.27
CA GLN A 158 9.50 4.46 3.60
C GLN A 158 9.70 3.30 4.60
N ARG A 159 8.88 3.21 5.65
CA ARG A 159 8.90 2.07 6.59
C ARG A 159 8.56 0.74 5.90
N LYS A 160 7.62 0.75 4.94
CA LYS A 160 7.35 -0.44 4.11
C LYS A 160 8.53 -0.81 3.21
N ILE A 161 9.20 0.18 2.61
CA ILE A 161 10.45 -0.03 1.85
C ILE A 161 11.50 -0.71 2.73
N GLN A 162 11.66 -0.24 3.96
CA GLN A 162 12.58 -0.81 4.93
C GLN A 162 12.22 -2.25 5.31
N SER A 163 10.97 -2.53 5.69
CA SER A 163 10.60 -3.91 6.10
C SER A 163 10.81 -4.92 4.97
N VAL A 164 10.61 -4.49 3.73
CA VAL A 164 10.91 -5.26 2.51
C VAL A 164 12.43 -5.43 2.32
N ALA A 165 13.22 -4.39 2.55
CA ALA A 165 14.69 -4.51 2.52
C ALA A 165 15.19 -5.46 3.62
N ASP A 166 14.63 -5.37 4.83
CA ASP A 166 15.03 -6.15 5.99
C ASP A 166 14.67 -7.64 5.86
N SER A 167 13.50 -7.95 5.32
CA SER A 167 13.03 -9.33 5.10
C SER A 167 13.78 -10.10 3.99
N SER A 168 14.68 -9.43 3.24
CA SER A 168 15.41 -10.04 2.12
C SER A 168 16.70 -10.79 2.49
N ASP A 169 16.94 -11.04 3.79
CA ASP A 169 18.16 -11.67 4.36
C ASP A 169 18.35 -13.18 4.05
N GLY A 170 17.66 -13.75 3.07
CA GLY A 170 17.70 -15.19 2.81
C GLY A 170 18.49 -15.63 1.57
N ARG A 171 18.10 -15.16 0.37
CA ARG A 171 18.45 -15.89 -0.88
C ARG A 171 18.60 -15.04 -2.15
N GLY A 172 18.96 -13.76 -2.05
CA GLY A 172 19.26 -13.03 -3.28
C GLY A 172 19.78 -11.61 -3.11
N LYS A 173 21.06 -11.40 -3.46
CA LYS A 173 21.68 -10.22 -4.10
C LYS A 173 21.21 -8.79 -3.69
N ASN A 174 20.63 -8.59 -2.51
CA ASN A 174 20.27 -7.26 -1.98
C ASN A 174 21.25 -6.77 -0.89
N SER A 175 22.32 -7.52 -0.64
CA SER A 175 23.35 -7.22 0.36
C SER A 175 23.95 -5.81 0.19
N SER A 176 24.17 -5.31 -1.03
CA SER A 176 24.98 -4.10 -1.21
C SER A 176 24.43 -2.79 -0.61
N LEU A 177 23.11 -2.55 -0.63
CA LEU A 177 22.55 -1.28 -0.15
C LEU A 177 22.32 -1.30 1.37
N LYS A 178 21.78 -2.42 1.87
CA LYS A 178 21.56 -2.62 3.31
C LYS A 178 22.91 -2.68 4.03
N ASP A 179 23.89 -3.38 3.47
CA ASP A 179 25.24 -3.45 4.07
C ASP A 179 25.94 -2.10 4.03
N ALA A 180 25.82 -1.33 2.95
CA ALA A 180 26.39 0.01 2.86
C ALA A 180 25.75 0.97 3.88
N LEU A 181 24.42 0.95 4.00
CA LEU A 181 23.73 1.83 4.95
C LEU A 181 23.88 1.37 6.40
N ASN A 182 24.03 0.06 6.64
CA ASN A 182 24.43 -0.47 7.95
C ASN A 182 25.85 -0.05 8.31
N ALA A 183 26.79 -0.09 7.37
CA ALA A 183 28.16 0.39 7.59
C ALA A 183 28.19 1.88 7.92
N VAL A 184 27.38 2.70 7.23
CA VAL A 184 27.20 4.13 7.56
C VAL A 184 26.59 4.31 8.96
N SER A 185 25.56 3.54 9.30
CA SER A 185 24.94 3.59 10.63
C SER A 185 25.93 3.24 11.75
N ILE A 186 26.75 2.21 11.54
CA ILE A 186 27.81 1.82 12.49
C ILE A 186 28.84 2.94 12.63
N GLY A 187 29.34 3.49 11.51
CA GLY A 187 30.32 4.57 11.53
C GLY A 187 29.83 5.82 12.29
N ILE A 188 28.57 6.23 12.07
CA ILE A 188 27.98 7.37 12.79
C ILE A 188 27.83 7.05 14.29
N LYS A 189 27.45 5.83 14.66
CA LYS A 189 27.36 5.43 16.07
C LYS A 189 28.72 5.46 16.76
N ASP A 190 29.77 5.03 16.07
CA ASP A 190 31.12 5.03 16.60
C ASP A 190 31.66 6.45 16.80
N GLU A 191 31.45 7.37 15.83
CA GLU A 191 31.82 8.78 15.98
C GLU A 191 31.04 9.49 17.10
N LEU A 192 29.75 9.16 17.27
CA LEU A 192 28.93 9.76 18.33
C LEU A 192 29.24 9.19 19.71
N LYS A 193 29.97 8.08 19.81
CA LYS A 193 30.29 7.44 21.09
C LYS A 193 31.17 8.31 21.97
N GLU A 194 32.16 8.97 21.37
CA GLU A 194 33.04 9.91 22.09
C GLU A 194 32.26 11.17 22.54
N LEU A 195 31.36 11.66 21.68
CA LEU A 195 30.51 12.81 22.02
C LEU A 195 29.52 12.48 23.14
N ASN A 196 28.92 11.28 23.11
CA ASN A 196 27.99 10.84 24.15
C ASN A 196 28.70 10.66 25.50
N GLN A 197 29.93 10.14 25.50
CA GLN A 197 30.73 10.04 26.72
C GLN A 197 31.01 11.44 27.29
N TYR A 198 31.36 12.40 26.42
CA TYR A 198 31.55 13.79 26.84
C TYR A 198 30.27 14.41 27.43
N VAL A 199 29.11 14.19 26.79
CA VAL A 199 27.81 14.69 27.28
C VAL A 199 27.43 14.04 28.62
N LEU A 200 27.71 12.74 28.80
CA LEU A 200 27.51 12.04 30.05
C LEU A 200 28.40 12.62 31.16
N ASP A 201 29.68 12.86 30.86
CA ASP A 201 30.65 13.36 31.83
C ASP A 201 30.38 14.82 32.23
N VAL A 202 29.91 15.65 31.30
CA VAL A 202 29.66 17.08 31.53
C VAL A 202 28.26 17.37 32.04
N MET A 203 27.24 16.69 31.50
CA MET A 203 25.83 16.99 31.79
C MET A 203 25.14 15.91 32.63
N GLY A 204 25.76 14.75 32.85
CA GLY A 204 25.14 13.62 33.55
C GLY A 204 23.98 12.98 32.77
N ILE A 205 23.88 13.24 31.47
CA ILE A 205 22.79 12.78 30.61
C ILE A 205 23.34 11.70 29.67
N GLU A 206 22.73 10.53 29.72
CA GLU A 206 23.02 9.45 28.78
C GLU A 206 22.23 9.68 27.48
N VAL A 207 22.94 9.88 26.37
CA VAL A 207 22.33 10.09 25.05
C VAL A 207 22.55 8.84 24.20
N GLU A 208 21.47 8.16 23.83
CA GLU A 208 21.54 7.04 22.89
C GLU A 208 21.29 7.52 21.44
N PRO A 209 22.25 7.34 20.52
CA PRO A 209 22.08 7.73 19.13
C PRO A 209 21.18 6.73 18.41
N THR A 210 19.95 7.16 18.12
CA THR A 210 18.94 6.38 17.38
C THR A 210 19.16 6.48 15.86
N VAL A 211 20.36 6.11 15.39
CA VAL A 211 20.65 6.02 13.95
C VAL A 211 20.25 4.63 13.46
N ASN A 212 19.29 4.58 12.55
CA ASN A 212 18.83 3.38 11.89
C ASN A 212 18.62 3.64 10.40
N PHE A 213 18.36 2.58 9.65
CA PHE A 213 18.15 2.68 8.21
C PHE A 213 17.00 3.63 7.83
N THR A 214 15.97 3.74 8.68
CA THR A 214 14.84 4.66 8.49
C THR A 214 15.30 6.11 8.53
N THR A 215 16.04 6.49 9.57
CA THR A 215 16.53 7.87 9.74
C THR A 215 17.53 8.25 8.66
N LEU A 216 18.33 7.29 8.19
CA LEU A 216 19.22 7.49 7.05
C LEU A 216 18.46 7.62 5.72
N LEU A 217 17.44 6.82 5.46
CA LEU A 217 16.60 6.97 4.27
C LEU A 217 15.75 8.25 4.29
N GLU A 218 15.29 8.68 5.45
CA GLU A 218 14.57 9.94 5.62
C GLU A 218 15.49 11.15 5.40
N SER A 219 16.75 11.05 5.83
CA SER A 219 17.76 12.11 5.65
C SER A 219 18.39 12.14 4.26
N LEU A 220 18.33 11.04 3.49
CA LEU A 220 18.77 11.01 2.10
C LEU A 220 17.93 11.97 1.24
N SER A 221 18.50 13.14 0.94
CA SER A 221 17.91 14.08 0.00
C SER A 221 18.18 13.63 -1.43
N PHE A 222 17.12 13.28 -2.15
CA PHE A 222 17.19 13.07 -3.60
C PHE A 222 17.06 14.41 -4.29
N ASP A 223 17.93 14.72 -5.25
CA ASP A 223 17.82 15.90 -6.08
C ASP A 223 17.34 15.52 -7.48
N THR A 224 16.44 16.32 -8.03
CA THR A 224 16.07 16.22 -9.45
C THR A 224 17.03 17.07 -10.27
N SER A 225 17.70 16.47 -11.25
CA SER A 225 18.61 17.18 -12.18
C SER A 225 17.89 17.93 -13.30
N GLU A 226 16.60 18.19 -13.14
CA GLU A 226 15.81 18.85 -14.18
C GLU A 226 16.24 20.30 -14.42
N LYS A 227 16.13 20.71 -15.69
CA LYS A 227 16.44 22.05 -16.20
C LYS A 227 15.43 23.10 -15.75
N ILE A 228 15.23 23.29 -14.44
CA ILE A 228 14.60 24.54 -14.00
C ILE A 228 15.62 25.63 -14.28
N LYS A 229 15.36 26.38 -15.35
CA LYS A 229 16.17 27.49 -15.81
C LYS A 229 15.71 28.74 -15.09
N ILE A 230 16.47 29.19 -14.10
CA ILE A 230 16.16 30.42 -13.35
C ILE A 230 17.09 31.52 -13.86
N THR A 231 16.52 32.68 -14.18
CA THR A 231 17.31 33.90 -14.42
C THR A 231 17.80 34.44 -13.09
N LYS A 232 19.12 34.42 -12.86
CA LYS A 232 19.70 35.13 -11.71
C LYS A 232 19.47 36.63 -11.86
N ARG A 233 19.07 37.31 -10.77
CA ARG A 233 18.86 38.78 -10.73
C ARG A 233 20.04 39.62 -11.26
N LYS A 234 21.25 39.04 -11.37
CA LYS A 234 22.47 39.73 -11.85
C LYS A 234 23.04 39.19 -13.19
N SER A 235 22.44 38.17 -13.80
CA SER A 235 22.93 37.63 -15.08
C SER A 235 21.75 37.19 -15.96
N LYS A 236 21.72 37.67 -17.21
CA LYS A 236 20.71 37.27 -18.21
C LYS A 236 20.81 35.80 -18.65
N ASN A 237 21.77 35.04 -18.10
CA ASN A 237 21.97 33.64 -18.44
C ASN A 237 21.05 32.72 -17.60
N LEU A 238 20.41 31.78 -18.30
CA LEU A 238 19.56 30.74 -17.73
C LEU A 238 20.43 29.59 -17.23
N GLU A 239 20.60 29.48 -15.90
CA GLU A 239 21.31 28.36 -15.27
C GLU A 239 20.33 27.25 -14.89
N THR A 240 20.73 26.00 -15.09
CA THR A 240 19.98 24.83 -14.62
C THR A 240 20.27 24.62 -13.13
N GLN A 241 19.22 24.64 -12.29
CA GLN A 241 19.36 24.31 -10.87
C GLN A 241 18.81 22.92 -10.55
N SER A 242 19.51 22.20 -9.68
CA SER A 242 18.95 21.05 -8.99
C SER A 242 17.90 21.51 -7.99
N VAL A 243 16.82 20.74 -7.87
CA VAL A 243 15.81 20.97 -6.85
C VAL A 243 15.62 19.69 -6.05
N ALA A 244 15.74 19.82 -4.74
CA ALA A 244 15.48 18.74 -3.79
C ALA A 244 14.09 18.15 -4.01
N LEU A 245 14.00 16.83 -4.02
CA LEU A 245 12.78 16.06 -4.25
C LEU A 245 11.70 16.46 -3.24
N ASN A 246 12.08 16.73 -1.99
CA ASN A 246 11.18 17.21 -0.93
C ASN A 246 10.55 18.59 -1.25
N SER A 247 11.20 19.37 -2.10
CA SER A 247 10.71 20.68 -2.58
C SER A 247 9.92 20.56 -3.90
N ARG A 248 9.75 19.35 -4.44
CA ARG A 248 8.94 19.07 -5.63
C ARG A 248 7.50 18.80 -5.21
N GLY A 249 6.55 18.94 -6.13
CA GLY A 249 5.15 18.62 -5.85
C GLY A 249 4.93 17.15 -5.49
N ASP A 250 3.92 16.88 -4.66
CA ASP A 250 3.57 15.54 -4.14
C ASP A 250 3.48 14.46 -5.22
N GLY A 251 3.05 14.82 -6.44
CA GLY A 251 2.98 13.89 -7.56
C GLY A 251 4.33 13.27 -7.93
N ILE A 252 5.40 14.08 -7.96
CA ILE A 252 6.75 13.64 -8.33
C ILE A 252 7.36 12.83 -7.18
N GLN A 253 7.24 13.36 -5.95
CA GLN A 253 7.71 12.68 -4.75
C GLN A 253 7.12 11.27 -4.65
N MET A 254 5.80 11.17 -4.79
CA MET A 254 5.11 9.90 -4.65
C MET A 254 5.45 8.94 -5.78
N HIS A 255 5.53 9.41 -7.02
CA HIS A 255 5.96 8.54 -8.12
C HIS A 255 7.34 7.93 -7.87
N PHE A 256 8.28 8.72 -7.34
CA PHE A 256 9.61 8.21 -6.97
C PHE A 256 9.52 7.12 -5.89
N PHE A 257 8.92 7.43 -4.73
CA PHE A 257 8.86 6.47 -3.61
C PHE A 257 8.09 5.18 -3.97
N LEU A 258 6.96 5.29 -4.70
CA LEU A 258 6.20 4.13 -5.16
C LEU A 258 6.97 3.30 -6.20
N SER A 259 7.74 3.95 -7.07
CA SER A 259 8.59 3.25 -8.05
C SER A 259 9.74 2.51 -7.37
N CYS A 260 10.38 3.13 -6.38
CA CYS A 260 11.41 2.48 -5.56
C CYS A 260 10.83 1.26 -4.85
N TYR A 261 9.67 1.42 -4.19
CA TYR A 261 9.01 0.31 -3.50
C TYR A 261 8.61 -0.81 -4.44
N GLY A 262 7.98 -0.49 -5.58
CA GLY A 262 7.60 -1.46 -6.60
C GLY A 262 8.78 -2.25 -7.16
N THR A 263 9.93 -1.58 -7.34
CA THR A 263 11.16 -2.22 -7.82
C THR A 263 11.72 -3.20 -6.80
N LEU A 264 11.69 -2.85 -5.51
CA LEU A 264 12.10 -3.73 -4.43
C LEU A 264 11.18 -4.96 -4.33
N LEU A 265 9.87 -4.77 -4.38
CA LEU A 265 8.91 -5.88 -4.32
C LEU A 265 9.06 -6.88 -5.48
N LYS A 266 9.30 -6.38 -6.70
CA LYS A 266 9.58 -7.25 -7.86
C LYS A 266 10.77 -8.16 -7.63
N ARG A 267 11.78 -7.72 -6.85
CA ARG A 267 12.95 -8.54 -6.50
C ARG A 267 12.61 -9.64 -5.48
N ILE A 268 11.61 -9.43 -4.63
CA ILE A 268 11.16 -10.40 -3.61
C ILE A 268 10.11 -11.39 -4.17
N ARG A 269 9.81 -11.34 -5.48
CA ARG A 269 8.80 -12.16 -6.17
C ARG A 269 7.35 -11.93 -5.69
N SER A 270 7.08 -10.85 -4.97
CA SER A 270 5.72 -10.43 -4.60
C SER A 270 5.10 -9.61 -5.73
N THR A 271 3.81 -9.81 -6.00
CA THR A 271 3.07 -9.05 -7.01
C THR A 271 2.42 -7.84 -6.34
N CYS A 272 2.73 -6.64 -6.86
CA CYS A 272 2.22 -5.39 -6.29
C CYS A 272 1.06 -4.83 -7.13
N THR A 273 -0.05 -4.48 -6.47
CA THR A 273 -1.20 -3.79 -7.09
C THR A 273 -1.40 -2.43 -6.42
N TYR A 274 -1.48 -1.36 -7.21
CA TYR A 274 -1.65 0.00 -6.72
C TYR A 274 -3.09 0.48 -6.91
N GLY A 275 -3.70 1.03 -5.86
CA GLY A 275 -4.96 1.75 -5.93
C GLY A 275 -4.73 3.25 -5.77
N VAL A 276 -4.99 4.05 -6.81
CA VAL A 276 -4.73 5.50 -6.79
C VAL A 276 -6.00 6.30 -7.05
N ILE A 277 -6.28 7.28 -6.19
CA ILE A 277 -7.29 8.31 -6.44
C ILE A 277 -6.60 9.52 -7.07
N LYS A 278 -7.06 9.92 -8.26
CA LYS A 278 -6.77 11.26 -8.82
C LYS A 278 -8.08 12.04 -8.85
N ASN A 279 -8.23 13.02 -7.97
CA ASN A 279 -9.27 14.01 -8.12
C ASN A 279 -8.85 14.99 -9.23
N ARG A 280 -9.64 15.08 -10.31
CA ARG A 280 -9.55 16.24 -11.20
C ARG A 280 -10.06 17.43 -10.41
N LYS A 281 -9.22 18.46 -10.21
CA LYS A 281 -9.74 19.79 -9.87
C LYS A 281 -10.67 20.18 -11.02
N SER A 282 -11.95 20.31 -10.74
CA SER A 282 -12.86 21.02 -11.65
C SER A 282 -12.35 22.46 -11.69
N HIS A 283 -11.75 22.85 -12.81
CA HIS A 283 -11.67 24.25 -13.17
C HIS A 283 -13.12 24.69 -13.40
N LEU A 284 -13.72 25.23 -12.33
CA LEU A 284 -14.87 26.12 -12.47
C LEU A 284 -14.32 27.39 -13.11
N ASN A 285 -14.73 27.60 -14.37
CA ASN A 285 -14.68 28.90 -15.03
C ASN A 285 -15.62 29.87 -14.31
#